data_AF-A0A3D5SJJ8-F1
#
_entry.id   AF-A0A3D5SJJ8-F1
#
_cell.length_a   1.000
_cell.length_b   1.000
_cell.length_c   1.000
_cell.angle_alpha   90.00
_cell.angle_beta   90.00
_cell.angle_gamma   90.00
#
_symmetry.space_group_name_H-M   'P 1'
#
loop_
_entity.id
_entity.type
_entity.pdbx_description
1 polymer ?
#
loop_
_entity_poly.entity_id
_entity_poly.type
_entity_poly.pdbx_seq_one_letter_code
_entity_poly.pdbx_strand_id
1 'polypeptide(L)'
;MSAGEQIISDPFRDQSKQKSCSNCGTSFSCGPAAGKGSCWCEELLHVSLVAGADQDCLCPVCLSEAIAKRSLDKDEAPVVSRFGDIAANSPPPLIEGEDYYCEGPTIVFTASYLLRRGYCC
;
A
#
# COMPACT_ATOMS: atom_id res chain seq x y z
N MET A 1 48.02 18.26 -4.22
CA MET A 1 46.74 18.95 -4.05
C MET A 1 45.70 18.12 -4.76
N SER A 2 45.10 17.16 -4.05
CA SER A 2 44.11 16.23 -4.61
C SER A 2 42.75 16.91 -4.58
N ALA A 3 42.19 17.16 -5.76
CA ALA A 3 40.80 17.58 -5.90
C ALA A 3 39.92 16.33 -5.86
N GLY A 4 38.98 16.32 -4.91
CA GLY A 4 38.08 15.21 -4.64
C GLY A 4 37.08 14.99 -5.77
N GLU A 5 37.05 13.74 -6.21
CA GLU A 5 36.01 13.16 -7.07
C GLU A 5 34.67 13.20 -6.34
N GLN A 6 33.78 14.12 -6.71
CA GLN A 6 32.41 14.16 -6.19
C GLN A 6 31.57 13.14 -6.97
N ILE A 7 31.32 11.98 -6.34
CA ILE A 7 30.42 10.95 -6.84
C ILE A 7 28.98 11.48 -6.75
N ILE A 8 28.45 11.92 -7.90
CA ILE A 8 27.03 12.20 -8.11
C ILE A 8 26.28 10.88 -7.86
N SER A 9 25.44 10.86 -6.82
CA SER A 9 24.65 9.68 -6.46
C SER A 9 23.51 9.48 -7.45
N ASP A 10 23.49 8.30 -8.05
CA ASP A 10 22.75 7.89 -9.25
C ASP A 10 21.21 7.86 -9.06
N PRO A 11 20.41 8.47 -9.96
CA PRO A 11 18.94 8.51 -9.89
C PRO A 11 18.25 7.15 -10.12
N PHE A 12 19.00 6.07 -10.37
CA PHE A 12 18.50 4.71 -10.58
C PHE A 12 18.89 3.71 -9.49
N ARG A 13 19.35 4.18 -8.33
CA ARG A 13 19.80 3.30 -7.25
C ARG A 13 18.72 2.29 -6.88
N ASP A 14 19.04 1.01 -7.08
CA ASP A 14 18.21 -0.13 -6.69
C ASP A 14 17.83 0.02 -5.22
N GLN A 15 16.55 0.32 -4.95
CA GLN A 15 16.04 0.40 -3.58
C GLN A 15 15.52 -0.96 -3.11
N SER A 16 15.67 -2.00 -3.94
CA SER A 16 15.25 -3.33 -3.57
C SER A 16 16.17 -3.92 -2.50
N LYS A 17 15.58 -4.36 -1.40
CA LYS A 17 16.27 -4.96 -0.25
C LYS A 17 15.96 -6.45 -0.20
N GLN A 18 16.99 -7.28 -0.06
CA GLN A 18 16.81 -8.71 0.15
C GLN A 18 16.15 -8.98 1.52
N LYS A 19 15.12 -9.81 1.49
CA LYS A 19 14.28 -10.21 2.63
C LYS A 19 13.96 -11.70 2.54
N SER A 20 13.62 -12.31 3.67
CA SER A 20 13.16 -13.69 3.75
C SER A 20 11.68 -13.72 4.09
N CYS A 21 10.92 -14.57 3.41
CA CYS A 21 9.49 -14.71 3.63
C CYS A 21 9.22 -15.40 4.98
N SER A 22 8.37 -14.81 5.81
CA SER A 22 7.95 -15.40 7.09
C SER A 22 7.05 -16.64 6.92
N ASN A 23 6.32 -16.74 5.80
CA ASN A 23 5.42 -17.86 5.51
C ASN A 23 6.10 -19.07 4.86
N CYS A 24 7.04 -18.86 3.93
CA CYS A 24 7.67 -19.94 3.17
C CYS A 24 9.20 -20.00 3.24
N GLY A 25 9.85 -19.02 3.89
CA GLY A 25 11.31 -18.98 4.06
C GLY A 25 12.10 -18.51 2.84
N THR A 26 11.50 -18.40 1.66
CA THR A 26 12.20 -18.01 0.43
C THR A 26 12.77 -16.59 0.52
N SER A 27 14.01 -16.41 0.06
CA SER A 27 14.63 -15.10 -0.12
C SER A 27 14.07 -14.40 -1.35
N PHE A 28 13.73 -13.13 -1.22
CA PHE A 28 13.17 -12.30 -2.29
C PHE A 28 13.63 -10.85 -2.16
N SER A 29 13.54 -10.08 -3.25
CA SER A 29 13.82 -8.65 -3.21
C SER A 29 12.54 -7.82 -3.00
N CYS A 30 12.56 -6.98 -1.96
CA CYS A 30 11.47 -6.09 -1.60
C CYS A 30 11.83 -4.65 -1.98
N GLY A 31 11.09 -4.05 -2.91
CA GLY A 31 11.31 -2.68 -3.40
C GLY A 31 11.38 -2.61 -4.93
N PRO A 32 11.46 -1.39 -5.49
CA PRO A 32 11.58 -1.19 -6.93
C PRO A 32 12.89 -1.78 -7.43
N ALA A 33 12.79 -2.69 -8.40
CA ALA A 33 13.97 -3.28 -9.02
C ALA A 33 14.72 -2.24 -9.85
N ALA A 34 16.04 -2.34 -9.92
CA ALA A 34 16.87 -1.49 -10.78
C ALA A 34 16.30 -1.43 -12.20
N GLY A 35 16.01 -0.22 -12.70
CA GLY A 35 15.48 0.01 -14.04
C GLY A 35 13.97 -0.21 -14.21
N LYS A 36 13.23 -0.60 -13.16
CA LYS A 36 11.77 -0.54 -13.14
C LYS A 36 11.31 0.68 -12.36
N GLY A 37 10.43 1.49 -12.95
CA GLY A 37 9.88 2.69 -12.33
C GLY A 37 8.89 2.43 -11.17
N SER A 38 8.58 1.16 -10.89
CA SER A 38 7.62 0.74 -9.87
C SER A 38 8.05 -0.57 -9.18
N CYS A 39 7.53 -0.78 -7.97
CA CYS A 39 7.67 -2.03 -7.23
C CYS A 39 6.69 -3.09 -7.75
N TRP A 40 7.05 -4.38 -7.68
CA TRP A 40 6.16 -5.48 -8.08
C TRP A 40 4.87 -5.54 -7.24
N CYS A 41 4.86 -4.96 -6.04
CA CYS A 41 3.68 -4.95 -5.17
C CYS A 41 2.62 -3.94 -5.60
N GLU A 42 2.95 -2.96 -6.45
CA GLU A 42 2.01 -1.94 -6.93
C GLU A 42 0.96 -2.52 -7.89
N GLU A 43 1.24 -3.67 -8.51
CA GLU A 43 0.30 -4.41 -9.37
C GLU A 43 -0.73 -5.23 -8.55
N LEU A 44 -0.53 -5.34 -7.23
CA LEU A 44 -1.42 -6.11 -6.37
C LEU A 44 -2.59 -5.24 -5.89
N LEU A 45 -3.75 -5.86 -5.68
CA LEU A 45 -4.92 -5.17 -5.13
C LEU A 45 -4.59 -4.52 -3.78
N HIS A 46 -4.93 -3.24 -3.66
CA HIS A 46 -4.81 -2.48 -2.42
C HIS A 46 -5.84 -2.95 -1.40
N VAL A 47 -5.50 -4.01 -0.66
CA VAL A 47 -6.31 -4.50 0.47
C VAL A 47 -5.58 -4.23 1.77
N SER A 48 -6.33 -3.82 2.80
CA SER A 48 -5.80 -3.73 4.16
C SER A 48 -5.52 -5.14 4.69
N LEU A 49 -4.28 -5.59 4.51
CA LEU A 49 -3.74 -6.70 5.26
C LEU A 49 -3.46 -6.19 6.67
N VAL A 50 -4.34 -6.53 7.63
CA VAL A 50 -3.97 -6.45 9.03
C VAL A 50 -2.98 -7.58 9.23
N ALA A 51 -1.69 -7.28 9.08
CA ALA A 51 -0.65 -8.15 9.58
C ALA A 51 -0.99 -8.42 11.05
N GLY A 52 -1.17 -9.69 11.42
CA GLY A 52 -1.16 -10.05 12.84
C GLY A 52 0.11 -9.49 13.48
N ALA A 53 0.11 -9.22 14.78
CA ALA A 53 1.22 -8.57 15.47
C ALA A 53 2.60 -9.22 15.21
N ASP A 54 2.61 -10.49 14.76
CA ASP A 54 3.80 -11.30 14.47
C ASP A 54 4.05 -11.59 12.97
N GLN A 55 3.33 -10.94 12.04
CA GLN A 55 3.50 -11.20 10.60
C GLN A 55 4.60 -10.31 9.98
N ASP A 56 5.76 -10.94 9.75
CA ASP A 56 6.91 -10.38 9.04
C ASP A 56 6.72 -10.34 7.50
N CYS A 57 7.74 -9.88 6.75
CA CYS A 57 7.68 -9.71 5.30
C CYS A 57 7.26 -10.98 4.53
N LEU A 58 6.36 -10.84 3.54
CA LEU A 58 5.92 -11.91 2.64
C LEU A 58 6.52 -11.75 1.24
N CYS A 59 6.90 -12.87 0.61
CA CYS A 59 7.33 -12.88 -0.79
C CYS A 59 6.14 -12.63 -1.74
N PRO A 60 6.39 -12.34 -3.03
CA PRO A 60 5.32 -12.01 -3.99
C PRO A 60 4.21 -13.06 -4.10
N VAL A 61 4.56 -14.34 -3.99
CA VAL A 61 3.60 -15.46 -4.07
C VAL A 61 2.74 -15.52 -2.81
N CYS A 62 3.36 -15.50 -1.62
CA CYS A 62 2.61 -15.58 -0.36
C CYS A 62 1.77 -14.32 -0.13
N LEU A 63 2.24 -13.15 -0.59
CA LEU A 63 1.49 -11.90 -0.50
C LEU A 63 0.25 -11.92 -1.42
N SER A 64 0.40 -12.34 -2.69
CA SER A 64 -0.73 -12.42 -3.61
C SER A 64 -1.80 -13.42 -3.14
N GLU A 65 -1.38 -14.56 -2.59
CA GLU A 65 -2.30 -15.53 -1.97
C GLU A 65 -3.02 -14.96 -0.75
N ALA A 66 -2.31 -14.22 0.12
CA ALA A 66 -2.92 -13.57 1.28
C ALA A 66 -3.97 -12.52 0.88
N ILE A 67 -3.67 -11.74 -0.17
CA ILE A 67 -4.59 -10.77 -0.76
C ILE A 67 -5.82 -11.48 -1.35
N ALA A 68 -5.60 -12.55 -2.14
CA ALA A 68 -6.68 -13.31 -2.77
C ALA A 68 -7.62 -13.95 -1.74
N LYS A 69 -7.08 -14.50 -0.64
CA LYS A 69 -7.89 -15.07 0.45
C LYS A 69 -8.80 -14.01 1.08
N ARG A 70 -8.28 -12.82 1.36
CA ARG A 70 -9.06 -11.72 1.97
C ARG A 70 -10.22 -11.23 1.10
N SER A 71 -10.14 -11.41 -0.22
CA SER A 71 -11.23 -11.10 -1.15
C SER A 71 -12.43 -12.05 -1.01
N LEU A 72 -12.21 -13.27 -0.50
CA LEU A 72 -13.22 -14.31 -0.38
C LEU A 72 -13.93 -14.29 0.99
N ASP A 73 -13.30 -13.75 2.03
CA ASP A 73 -13.88 -13.66 3.38
C ASP A 73 -14.88 -12.48 3.56
N LYS A 74 -15.42 -11.90 2.48
CA LYS A 74 -16.30 -10.70 2.50
C LYS A 74 -17.80 -10.99 2.32
N ASP A 75 -18.27 -12.22 2.58
CA ASP A 75 -19.69 -12.58 2.52
C ASP A 75 -20.30 -12.93 3.91
N GLU A 76 -20.25 -11.99 4.88
CA GLU A 76 -21.17 -11.92 6.03
C GLU A 76 -21.00 -10.52 6.69
N ALA A 77 -21.92 -9.55 6.76
CA ALA A 77 -23.35 -9.45 6.47
C ALA A 77 -23.73 -7.94 6.19
N PRO A 78 -25.00 -7.58 5.97
CA PRO A 78 -25.51 -6.86 4.79
C PRO A 78 -25.54 -5.33 4.92
N VAL A 79 -25.54 -4.60 3.79
CA VAL A 79 -26.56 -3.57 3.50
C VAL A 79 -26.43 -3.02 2.07
N VAL A 80 -27.53 -3.20 1.32
CA VAL A 80 -27.99 -2.48 0.10
C VAL A 80 -26.99 -2.15 -1.01
N SER A 81 -27.10 -2.93 -2.08
CA SER A 81 -26.71 -2.57 -3.44
C SER A 81 -27.24 -1.19 -3.84
N ARG A 82 -26.33 -0.29 -4.24
CA ARG A 82 -26.58 0.66 -5.31
C ARG A 82 -25.46 0.54 -6.32
N PHE A 83 -25.86 0.17 -7.53
CA PHE A 83 -25.05 0.08 -8.73
C PHE A 83 -24.19 1.33 -8.91
N GLY A 84 -22.90 1.12 -9.12
CA GLY A 84 -21.96 2.13 -9.52
C GLY A 84 -20.62 1.44 -9.74
N ASP A 85 -20.31 1.18 -11.00
CA ASP A 85 -19.07 0.60 -11.46
C ASP A 85 -17.86 1.33 -10.85
N ILE A 86 -17.25 0.74 -9.83
CA ILE A 86 -15.98 1.23 -9.29
C ILE A 86 -14.88 0.54 -10.09
N ALA A 87 -14.32 1.29 -11.04
CA ALA A 87 -12.96 1.07 -11.50
C ALA A 87 -12.09 0.91 -10.25
N ALA A 88 -11.47 -0.26 -10.11
CA ALA A 88 -10.76 -0.76 -8.93
C ALA A 88 -9.51 0.05 -8.52
N ASN A 89 -9.40 1.31 -8.95
CA ASN A 89 -8.25 2.20 -8.77
C ASN A 89 -8.61 3.63 -8.32
N SER A 90 -9.88 3.99 -8.12
CA SER A 90 -10.24 5.31 -7.56
C SER A 90 -10.56 5.21 -6.07
N PRO A 91 -9.99 6.09 -5.21
CA PRO A 91 -10.43 6.16 -3.82
C PRO A 91 -11.93 6.47 -3.77
N PRO A 92 -12.66 5.90 -2.80
CA PRO A 92 -14.09 6.14 -2.64
C PRO A 92 -14.37 7.64 -2.45
N PRO A 93 -15.54 8.13 -2.88
CA PRO A 93 -15.92 9.53 -2.71
C PRO A 93 -15.98 9.90 -1.22
N LEU A 94 -15.46 11.08 -0.88
CA LEU A 94 -15.41 11.60 0.49
C LEU A 94 -16.80 12.05 0.95
N ILE A 95 -17.17 11.68 2.18
CA ILE A 95 -18.47 12.02 2.79
C ILE A 95 -18.29 13.20 3.76
N GLU A 96 -19.02 14.30 3.56
CA GLU A 96 -19.02 15.44 4.49
C GLU A 96 -19.68 15.07 5.83
N GLY A 97 -19.09 15.47 6.94
CA GLY A 97 -19.47 15.09 8.31
C GLY A 97 -18.81 13.80 8.80
N GLU A 98 -18.42 12.89 7.91
CA GLU A 98 -17.69 11.67 8.28
C GLU A 98 -16.20 11.76 7.96
N ASP A 99 -15.84 12.12 6.72
CA ASP A 99 -14.45 12.17 6.25
C ASP A 99 -13.84 13.56 6.38
N TYR A 100 -14.66 14.60 6.24
CA TYR A 100 -14.24 15.99 6.36
C TYR A 100 -15.40 16.90 6.76
N TYR A 101 -15.09 18.12 7.16
CA TYR A 101 -16.05 19.20 7.34
C TYR A 101 -15.44 20.54 6.91
N CYS A 102 -16.29 21.53 6.62
CA CYS A 102 -15.84 22.86 6.20
C CYS A 102 -15.78 23.83 7.39
N GLU A 103 -14.62 24.42 7.64
CA GLU A 103 -14.44 25.58 8.52
C GLU A 103 -14.19 26.82 7.66
N GLY A 104 -15.29 27.48 7.25
CA GLY A 104 -15.23 28.60 6.32
C GLY A 104 -14.68 28.17 4.95
N PRO A 105 -13.59 28.78 4.45
CA PRO A 105 -12.97 28.38 3.17
C PRO A 105 -12.08 27.14 3.29
N THR A 106 -11.87 26.61 4.50
CA THR A 106 -10.93 25.51 4.76
C THR A 106 -11.68 24.18 4.88
N ILE A 107 -11.15 23.14 4.23
CA ILE A 107 -11.60 21.76 4.40
C ILE A 107 -10.75 21.10 5.48
N VAL A 108 -11.38 20.59 6.53
CA VAL A 108 -10.74 19.89 7.64
C VAL A 108 -11.09 18.41 7.58
N PHE A 109 -10.08 17.56 7.47
CA PHE A 109 -10.25 16.10 7.45
C PHE A 109 -10.42 15.54 8.86
N THR A 110 -11.33 14.59 9.03
CA THR A 110 -11.57 13.96 10.35
C THR A 110 -10.44 13.01 10.73
N ALA A 111 -10.21 12.84 12.03
CA ALA A 111 -9.23 11.89 12.54
C ALA A 111 -9.48 10.46 12.02
N SER A 112 -10.75 10.03 11.95
CA SER A 112 -11.15 8.73 11.42
C SER A 112 -10.73 8.54 9.96
N TYR A 113 -10.92 9.56 9.12
CA TYR A 113 -10.49 9.51 7.72
C TYR A 113 -8.97 9.47 7.57
N LEU A 114 -8.23 10.26 8.37
CA LEU A 114 -6.75 10.22 8.38
C LEU A 114 -6.21 8.85 8.78
N LEU A 115 -6.84 8.17 9.75
CA LEU A 115 -6.47 6.81 10.17
C LEU A 115 -6.78 5.76 9.09
N ARG A 116 -7.95 5.84 8.44
CA ARG A 116 -8.35 4.90 7.39
C ARG A 116 -7.46 4.97 6.15
N ARG A 117 -7.02 6.17 5.75
CA ARG A 117 -6.18 6.32 4.55
C ARG A 117 -4.74 5.86 4.74
N GLY A 118 -4.32 5.63 5.99
CA GLY A 118 -2.96 5.27 6.34
C GLY A 118 -2.01 6.44 6.11
N TYR A 119 -1.38 6.92 7.18
CA TYR A 119 -0.18 7.74 7.05
C TYR A 119 1.02 6.86 7.34
N CYS A 120 1.87 6.68 6.33
CA CYS A 120 3.21 6.14 6.55
C CYS A 120 4.06 7.27 7.15
N CYS A 121 4.70 6.98 8.28
CA CYS A 121 5.73 7.81 8.88
C CYS A 121 7.06 7.67 8.14
#